data_AF-A0A6B0DEY9-F1
#
_entry.id   AF-A0A6B0DEY9-F1
#
_cell.length_a   1.000
_cell.length_b   1.000
_cell.length_c   1.000
_cell.angle_alpha   90.00
_cell.angle_beta   90.00
_cell.angle_gamma   90.00
#
_symmetry.space_group_name_H-M   'P 1'
#
loop_
_entity.id
_entity.type
_entity.pdbx_description
1 polymer ?
#
loop_
_entity_poly.entity_id
_entity_poly.type
_entity_poly.pdbx_seq_one_letter_code
_entity_poly.pdbx_strand_id
1 'polypeptide(L)'
;MNKDPVFIIISIILTFSFVIFIPYAWTAIFAAIPLYKLRERNSAIAGFLIGFSTIVLYLFYPTNKLIELSGILGNATGLPGLLLILIYPLIYGIIMMLSSTLFSHLSKR
;
A
#
# COMPACT_ATOMS: atom_id res chain seq x y z
N MET A 1 -20.53 16.31 -10.88
CA MET A 1 -19.23 15.72 -11.24
C MET A 1 -18.89 14.63 -10.25
N ASN A 2 -18.60 13.41 -10.73
CA ASN A 2 -18.17 12.32 -9.87
C ASN A 2 -16.77 12.67 -9.32
N LYS A 3 -16.66 13.00 -8.02
CA LYS A 3 -15.40 13.42 -7.38
C LYS A 3 -14.53 12.23 -6.96
N ASP A 4 -15.03 11.00 -7.13
CA ASP A 4 -14.33 9.76 -6.79
C ASP A 4 -12.87 9.68 -7.31
N PRO A 5 -12.56 10.08 -8.56
CA PRO A 5 -11.18 10.01 -9.06
C PRO A 5 -10.22 10.93 -8.28
N VAL A 6 -10.71 12.08 -7.81
CA VAL A 6 -9.88 13.05 -7.07
C VAL A 6 -9.41 12.44 -5.75
N PHE A 7 -10.31 11.77 -5.03
CA PHE A 7 -9.97 11.12 -3.76
C PHE A 7 -8.99 9.96 -3.93
N ILE A 8 -9.13 9.19 -5.01
CA ILE A 8 -8.19 8.13 -5.38
C ILE A 8 -6.82 8.71 -5.68
N ILE A 9 -6.74 9.79 -6.47
CA ILE A 9 -5.48 10.45 -6.82
C ILE A 9 -4.78 10.99 -5.57
N ILE A 10 -5.50 11.65 -4.66
CA ILE A 10 -4.93 12.15 -3.39
C ILE A 10 -4.36 10.99 -2.57
N SER A 11 -5.09 9.89 -2.48
CA SER A 11 -4.66 8.68 -1.75
C SER A 11 -3.41 8.04 -2.36
N ILE A 12 -3.30 8.01 -3.70
CA ILE A 12 -2.09 7.58 -4.40
C ILE A 12 -0.90 8.47 -4.05
N ILE A 13 -1.07 9.80 -4.16
CA ILE A 13 0.00 10.76 -3.87
C ILE A 13 0.49 10.60 -2.42
N LEU A 14 -0.44 10.46 -1.46
CA LEU A 14 -0.10 10.24 -0.06
C LEU A 14 0.64 8.91 0.15
N THR A 15 0.18 7.82 -0.47
CA THR A 15 0.85 6.51 -0.37
C THR A 15 2.29 6.58 -0.84
N PHE A 16 2.55 7.13 -2.03
CA PHE A 16 3.92 7.22 -2.54
C PHE A 16 4.77 8.21 -1.71
N SER A 17 4.18 9.32 -1.26
CA SER A 17 4.88 10.27 -0.38
C SER A 17 5.29 9.60 0.93
N PHE A 18 4.39 8.85 1.58
CA PHE A 18 4.74 8.16 2.82
C PHE A 18 5.76 7.07 2.60
N VAL A 19 5.62 6.22 1.57
CA VAL A 19 6.61 5.15 1.36
C VAL A 19 8.01 5.71 1.07
N ILE A 20 8.11 6.88 0.42
CA ILE A 20 9.40 7.52 0.11
C ILE A 20 9.99 8.22 1.35
N PHE A 21 9.20 8.97 2.11
CA PHE A 21 9.72 9.82 3.19
C PHE A 21 9.61 9.17 4.59
N ILE A 22 8.67 8.25 4.79
CA ILE A 22 8.34 7.61 6.07
C ILE A 22 7.99 6.12 5.81
N PRO A 23 8.98 5.24 5.58
CA PRO A 23 8.79 3.89 5.03
C PRO A 23 8.20 2.88 6.03
N TYR A 24 7.25 3.28 6.87
CA TYR A 24 6.56 2.41 7.81
C TYR A 24 5.17 2.02 7.32
N ALA A 25 4.82 0.73 7.43
CA ALA A 25 3.55 0.20 6.94
C ALA A 25 2.30 0.83 7.58
N TRP A 26 2.39 1.32 8.83
CA TRP A 26 1.27 1.99 9.50
C TRP A 26 0.85 3.31 8.83
N THR A 27 1.72 3.93 8.02
CA THR A 27 1.37 5.16 7.28
C THR A 27 0.25 4.95 6.25
N ALA A 28 0.03 3.70 5.84
CA ALA A 28 -1.10 3.29 5.02
C ALA A 28 -2.47 3.69 5.61
N ILE A 29 -2.57 3.78 6.94
CA ILE A 29 -3.78 4.23 7.64
C ILE A 29 -4.11 5.66 7.21
N PHE A 30 -3.12 6.56 7.19
CA PHE A 30 -3.33 7.96 6.83
C PHE A 30 -3.57 8.14 5.34
N ALA A 31 -2.85 7.38 4.50
CA ALA A 31 -3.07 7.40 3.06
C ALA A 31 -4.47 6.91 2.66
N ALA A 32 -5.10 6.05 3.48
CA ALA A 32 -6.44 5.55 3.25
C ALA A 32 -7.55 6.57 3.54
N ILE A 33 -7.26 7.66 4.29
CA ILE A 33 -8.26 8.64 4.72
C ILE A 33 -9.10 9.15 3.55
N PRO A 34 -8.54 9.67 2.43
CA PRO A 34 -9.33 10.23 1.33
C PRO A 34 -10.35 9.26 0.72
N LEU A 35 -10.11 7.95 0.80
CA LEU A 35 -10.97 6.91 0.21
C LEU A 35 -12.33 6.77 0.91
N TYR A 36 -12.53 7.40 2.09
CA TYR A 36 -13.79 7.36 2.83
C TYR A 36 -15.03 7.73 2.01
N LYS A 37 -14.87 8.59 0.99
CA LYS A 37 -15.95 9.03 0.11
C LYS A 37 -16.46 7.94 -0.85
N LEU A 38 -15.63 6.96 -1.18
CA LEU A 38 -16.01 5.84 -2.05
C LEU A 38 -16.98 4.90 -1.33
N ARG A 39 -17.82 4.16 -2.07
CA ARG A 39 -18.63 3.03 -1.53
C ARG A 39 -17.72 2.02 -0.82
N GLU A 40 -18.18 1.37 0.25
CA GLU A 40 -17.32 0.50 1.10
C GLU A 40 -16.54 -0.54 0.29
N ARG A 41 -17.22 -1.29 -0.58
CA ARG A 41 -16.58 -2.26 -1.47
C ARG A 41 -15.53 -1.63 -2.40
N ASN A 42 -15.82 -0.46 -2.96
CA ASN A 42 -14.91 0.26 -3.85
C ASN A 42 -13.72 0.85 -3.07
N SER A 43 -13.96 1.30 -1.84
CA SER A 43 -12.93 1.80 -0.92
C SER A 43 -11.94 0.70 -0.57
N ALA A 44 -12.43 -0.49 -0.22
CA ALA A 44 -11.61 -1.66 0.07
C ALA A 44 -10.72 -2.05 -1.12
N ILE A 45 -11.32 -2.19 -2.31
CA ILE A 45 -10.59 -2.57 -3.53
C ILE A 45 -9.56 -1.49 -3.89
N ALA A 46 -9.97 -0.21 -3.88
CA ALA A 46 -9.06 0.89 -4.17
C ALA A 46 -7.91 0.96 -3.16
N GLY A 47 -8.19 0.85 -1.87
CA GLY A 47 -7.18 0.84 -0.80
C GLY A 47 -6.16 -0.29 -0.97
N PHE A 48 -6.64 -1.51 -1.24
CA PHE A 48 -5.74 -2.64 -1.49
C PHE A 48 -4.86 -2.40 -2.73
N LEU A 49 -5.47 -2.02 -3.86
CA LEU A 49 -4.73 -1.83 -5.12
C LEU A 49 -3.72 -0.68 -5.02
N ILE A 50 -4.10 0.44 -4.39
CA ILE A 50 -3.18 1.57 -4.18
C ILE A 50 -2.03 1.15 -3.26
N GLY A 51 -2.32 0.50 -2.14
CA GLY A 51 -1.26 0.08 -1.22
C GLY A 51 -0.35 -1.00 -1.80
N PHE A 52 -0.91 -1.96 -2.54
CA PHE A 52 -0.13 -2.98 -3.23
C PHE A 52 0.71 -2.40 -4.39
N SER A 53 0.26 -1.29 -5.01
CA SER A 53 1.00 -0.62 -6.09
C SER A 53 2.38 -0.09 -5.67
N THR A 54 2.65 0.00 -4.37
CA THR A 54 3.97 0.33 -3.84
C THR A 54 5.07 -0.64 -4.29
N ILE A 55 4.71 -1.86 -4.72
CA ILE A 55 5.63 -2.82 -5.37
C ILE A 55 6.34 -2.22 -6.58
N VAL A 56 5.70 -1.27 -7.28
CA VAL A 56 6.28 -0.57 -8.45
C VAL A 56 7.54 0.19 -8.06
N LEU A 57 7.68 0.63 -6.80
CA LEU A 57 8.91 1.28 -6.33
C LEU A 57 10.13 0.37 -6.47
N TYR A 58 9.97 -0.94 -6.34
CA TYR A 58 11.06 -1.89 -6.51
C TYR A 58 11.61 -1.94 -7.93
N LEU A 59 10.85 -1.49 -8.95
CA LEU A 59 11.34 -1.36 -10.32
C LEU A 59 12.38 -0.24 -10.47
N PHE A 60 12.40 0.72 -9.54
CA PHE A 60 13.37 1.82 -9.50
C PHE A 60 14.59 1.51 -8.63
N TYR A 61 14.56 0.42 -7.85
CA TYR A 61 15.73 -0.05 -7.11
C TYR A 61 16.64 -0.87 -8.05
N PRO A 62 17.98 -0.82 -7.84
CA PRO A 62 18.89 -1.68 -8.58
C PRO A 62 18.57 -3.15 -8.31
N THR A 63 17.95 -3.83 -9.28
CA THR A 63 17.39 -5.18 -9.16
C THR A 63 18.40 -6.18 -8.61
N ASN A 64 19.67 -6.08 -9.02
CA ASN A 64 20.74 -6.95 -8.56
C ASN A 64 20.91 -6.88 -7.03
N LYS A 65 20.91 -5.66 -6.47
CA LYS A 65 21.04 -5.46 -5.02
C LYS A 65 19.79 -5.91 -4.27
N LEU A 66 18.60 -5.70 -4.84
CA LEU A 66 17.34 -6.15 -4.25
C LEU A 66 17.30 -7.69 -4.16
N ILE A 67 17.66 -8.38 -5.24
CA ILE A 67 17.72 -9.84 -5.29
C ILE A 67 18.77 -10.37 -4.30
N GLU A 68 19.97 -9.79 -4.29
CA GLU A 68 21.05 -10.16 -3.37
C GLU A 68 20.60 -10.03 -1.90
N LEU A 69 20.03 -8.89 -1.53
CA LEU A 69 19.51 -8.64 -0.19
C LEU A 69 18.39 -9.62 0.18
N SER A 70 17.46 -9.86 -0.76
CA SER A 70 16.37 -10.81 -0.56
C SER A 70 16.87 -12.25 -0.39
N GLY A 71 17.96 -12.62 -1.06
CA GLY A 71 18.60 -13.94 -0.93
C GLY A 71 19.31 -14.11 0.41
N ILE A 72 20.03 -13.09 0.87
CA ILE A 72 20.68 -13.08 2.19
C ILE A 72 19.63 -13.22 3.30
N LEU A 73 18.58 -12.39 3.25
CA LEU A 73 17.49 -12.44 4.22
C LEU A 73 16.70 -13.75 4.12
N GLY A 74 16.50 -14.27 2.91
CA GLY A 74 15.81 -15.53 2.68
C GLY A 74 16.55 -16.71 3.30
N ASN A 75 17.87 -16.78 3.12
CA ASN A 75 18.71 -17.78 3.78
C ASN A 75 18.70 -17.65 5.31
N ALA A 76 18.68 -16.43 5.84
CA ALA A 76 18.64 -16.18 7.29
C ALA A 76 17.29 -16.54 7.93
N THR A 77 16.19 -16.33 7.21
CA THR A 77 14.82 -16.53 7.72
C THR A 77 14.19 -17.87 7.31
N GLY A 78 14.82 -18.61 6.40
CA GLY A 78 14.24 -19.80 5.77
C GLY A 78 13.10 -19.49 4.79
N LEU A 79 12.85 -18.21 4.49
CA LEU A 79 11.80 -17.78 3.57
C LEU A 79 12.35 -17.58 2.16
N PRO A 80 11.55 -17.87 1.11
CA PRO A 80 11.89 -17.47 -0.25
C PRO A 80 12.12 -15.96 -0.34
N GLY A 81 13.25 -15.52 -0.92
CA GLY A 81 13.58 -14.09 -1.06
C GLY A 81 12.48 -13.27 -1.78
N LEU A 82 11.80 -13.91 -2.73
CA LEU A 82 10.68 -13.29 -3.46
C LEU A 82 9.48 -12.97 -2.54
N LEU A 83 9.22 -13.80 -1.53
CA LEU A 83 8.19 -13.52 -0.53
C LEU A 83 8.55 -12.30 0.32
N LEU A 84 9.83 -12.11 0.65
CA LEU A 84 10.30 -10.96 1.42
C LEU A 84 10.11 -9.65 0.66
N ILE A 85 10.25 -9.65 -0.66
CA ILE A 85 9.96 -8.50 -1.51
C ILE A 85 8.45 -8.18 -1.46
N LEU A 86 7.60 -9.20 -1.55
CA LEU A 86 6.14 -9.04 -1.60
C LEU A 86 5.51 -8.67 -0.26
N ILE A 87 6.13 -9.03 0.87
CA ILE A 87 5.57 -8.84 2.20
C ILE A 87 5.21 -7.38 2.47
N TYR A 88 6.10 -6.43 2.14
CA TYR A 88 5.85 -5.03 2.46
C TYR A 88 4.66 -4.45 1.67
N PRO A 89 4.60 -4.51 0.32
CA PRO A 89 3.43 -4.05 -0.44
C PRO A 89 2.14 -4.75 -0.03
N LEU A 90 2.21 -6.04 0.32
CA LEU A 90 1.05 -6.81 0.75
C LEU A 90 0.51 -6.31 2.09
N ILE A 91 1.37 -6.15 3.10
CA ILE A 91 0.98 -5.62 4.42
C ILE A 91 0.45 -4.20 4.28
N TYR A 92 1.15 -3.34 3.51
CA TYR A 92 0.71 -1.97 3.26
C TYR A 92 -0.68 -1.95 2.60
N GLY A 93 -0.89 -2.76 1.56
CA GLY A 93 -2.18 -2.94 0.89
C GLY A 93 -3.30 -3.43 1.82
N ILE A 94 -3.03 -4.41 2.68
CA ILE A 94 -4.00 -4.93 3.65
C ILE A 94 -4.39 -3.86 4.67
N ILE A 95 -3.41 -3.15 5.24
CA ILE A 95 -3.68 -2.05 6.19
C ILE A 95 -4.54 -0.99 5.51
N MET A 96 -4.16 -0.58 4.29
CA MET A 96 -4.89 0.43 3.53
C MET A 96 -6.32 -0.01 3.19
N MET A 97 -6.52 -1.28 2.81
CA MET A 97 -7.85 -1.87 2.57
C MET A 97 -8.72 -1.83 3.82
N LEU A 98 -8.19 -2.26 4.97
CA LEU A 98 -8.94 -2.29 6.23
C LEU A 98 -9.28 -0.88 6.71
N SER A 99 -8.31 0.04 6.69
CA SER A 99 -8.52 1.44 7.08
C SER A 99 -9.50 2.17 6.16
N SER A 100 -9.38 2.00 4.84
CA SER A 100 -10.28 2.62 3.87
C SER A 100 -11.72 2.09 3.99
N THR A 101 -11.88 0.80 4.30
CA THR A 101 -13.19 0.20 4.61
C THR A 101 -13.77 0.79 5.89
N LEU A 102 -12.98 0.87 6.95
CA LEU A 102 -13.38 1.45 8.23
C LEU A 102 -13.86 2.90 8.06
N PHE A 103 -13.07 3.76 7.42
CA PHE A 103 -13.45 5.16 7.22
C PHE A 103 -14.69 5.32 6.34
N SER A 104 -14.82 4.48 5.30
CA SER A 104 -15.99 4.49 4.44
C SER A 104 -17.26 4.08 5.17
N HIS A 105 -17.18 3.09 6.06
CA HIS A 105 -18.29 2.64 6.89
C HIS A 105 -18.68 3.72 7.93
N LEU A 106 -17.70 4.26 8.65
CA LEU A 106 -17.92 5.28 9.68
C LEU A 106 -18.51 6.58 9.13
N SER A 107 -18.19 6.95 7.89
CA SER A 107 -18.71 8.18 7.28
C SER A 107 -20.15 8.08 6.78
N LYS A 108 -20.73 6.88 6.72
CA LYS A 108 -22.06 6.63 6.11
C LYS A 108 -23.10 6.08 7.09
N ARG A 109 -22.68 5.83 8.33
CA ARG A 109 -23.59 5.79 9.46
C ARG A 109 -23.92 7.21 9.89
#